data_AF-K2BS84-F1
#
_entry.id   AF-K2BS84-F1
#
_cell.length_a   1.000
_cell.length_b   1.000
_cell.length_c   1.000
_cell.angle_alpha   90.00
_cell.angle_beta   90.00
_cell.angle_gamma   90.00
#
_symmetry.space_group_name_H-M   'P 1'
#
loop_
_entity.id
_entity.type
_entity.pdbx_description
1 polymer ?
#
loop_
_entity_poly.entity_id
_entity_poly.type
_entity_poly.pdbx_seq_one_letter_code
_entity_poly.pdbx_strand_id
1 'polypeptide(L)'
;MYNNKVIGSNQNKTRLILSAWTWRIPLLTLILVEGASFLHLIEAQPSFTTAGLLLQSFVFLIFFEWFHHYIYTKHGRLLPWWIVSGIVLCIVLDATGDYLGWYGSLWYFDTVLHFSLPAAAVAGFWGIRKTLGLETSFSYLWWTVAPCVTTLGAMYEMEEYLEDYFTGSHRLGDGFDTANDLLMDFLGAFSPVIIVYIIKKVSRGQSKAK
;
A
#
# COMPACT_ATOMS: atom_id res chain seq x y z
N MET A 1 -17.67 27.51 14.41
CA MET A 1 -16.65 27.77 15.44
C MET A 1 -15.90 26.47 15.72
N TYR A 2 -14.74 26.26 15.09
CA TYR A 2 -13.86 25.13 15.42
C TYR A 2 -13.04 25.52 16.65
N ASN A 3 -13.37 24.88 17.78
CA ASN A 3 -12.79 25.20 19.06
C ASN A 3 -11.31 24.79 19.11
N ASN A 4 -10.50 25.68 19.64
CA ASN A 4 -9.04 25.63 19.63
C ASN A 4 -8.47 24.53 20.54
N LYS A 5 -7.32 24.00 20.10
CA LYS A 5 -6.20 23.51 20.92
C LYS A 5 -6.52 22.44 21.96
N VAL A 6 -6.63 21.21 21.50
CA VAL A 6 -6.05 20.09 22.27
C VAL A 6 -4.54 20.15 22.05
N ILE A 7 -3.84 20.97 22.82
CA ILE A 7 -2.40 20.78 23.04
C ILE A 7 -2.31 19.47 23.81
N GLY A 8 -2.16 18.38 23.05
CA GLY A 8 -2.04 17.06 23.61
C GLY A 8 -0.87 17.01 24.58
N SER A 9 -1.09 16.34 25.72
CA SER A 9 -0.04 15.99 26.68
C SER A 9 1.20 15.44 25.96
N ASN A 10 2.37 15.45 26.61
CA ASN A 10 3.62 14.93 26.02
C ASN A 10 3.45 13.52 25.39
N GLN A 11 2.51 12.70 25.89
CA GLN A 11 2.18 11.40 25.29
C GLN A 11 1.59 11.47 23.87
N ASN A 12 0.81 12.50 23.53
CA ASN A 12 0.28 12.69 22.18
C ASN A 12 1.38 13.08 21.20
N LYS A 13 2.39 13.85 21.64
CA LYS A 13 3.57 14.17 20.82
C LYS A 13 4.43 12.94 20.54
N THR A 14 4.70 12.11 21.56
CA THR A 14 5.46 10.86 21.38
C THR A 14 4.76 9.89 20.43
N ARG A 15 3.43 9.73 20.54
CA ARG A 15 2.64 8.91 19.60
C ARG A 15 2.67 9.47 18.17
N LEU A 16 2.66 10.79 18.03
CA LEU A 16 2.81 11.48 16.74
C LEU A 16 4.13 11.12 16.07
N ILE A 17 5.23 11.28 16.81
CA ILE A 17 6.58 11.01 16.34
C ILE A 17 6.72 9.53 15.98
N LEU A 18 6.34 8.61 16.87
CA LEU A 18 6.45 7.18 16.60
C LEU A 18 5.61 6.74 15.40
N SER A 19 4.35 7.20 15.31
CA SER A 19 3.47 6.88 14.18
C SER A 19 4.03 7.38 12.84
N ALA A 20 4.74 8.51 12.88
CA ALA A 20 5.34 9.11 11.72
C ALA A 20 6.54 8.32 11.20
N TRP A 21 7.40 7.81 12.08
CA TRP A 21 8.67 7.19 11.66
C TRP A 21 8.55 5.72 11.25
N THR A 22 7.53 4.99 11.73
CA THR A 22 7.35 3.56 11.41
C THR A 22 7.33 3.21 9.93
N TRP A 23 6.70 4.04 9.09
CA TRP A 23 6.62 3.82 7.64
C TRP A 23 7.61 4.68 6.85
N ARG A 24 8.02 5.83 7.40
CA ARG A 24 9.02 6.71 6.77
C ARG A 24 10.39 6.06 6.72
N ILE A 25 10.85 5.47 7.82
CA ILE A 25 12.19 4.89 7.88
C ILE A 25 12.35 3.80 6.82
N PRO A 26 11.49 2.76 6.73
CA PRO A 26 11.63 1.74 5.69
C PRO A 26 11.62 2.32 4.27
N LEU A 27 10.70 3.25 3.98
CA LEU A 27 10.58 3.83 2.64
C LEU A 27 11.76 4.74 2.28
N LEU A 28 12.26 5.54 3.22
CA LEU A 28 13.47 6.36 3.02
C LEU A 28 14.71 5.49 2.88
N THR A 29 14.83 4.42 3.67
CA THR A 29 15.92 3.45 3.51
C THR A 29 15.87 2.82 2.12
N LEU A 30 14.69 2.43 1.64
CA LEU A 30 14.52 1.88 0.30
C LEU A 30 14.96 2.88 -0.78
N ILE A 31 14.48 4.11 -0.73
CA ILE A 31 14.88 5.19 -1.66
C ILE A 31 16.39 5.42 -1.65
N LEU A 32 17.04 5.37 -0.48
CA LEU A 32 18.49 5.52 -0.38
C LEU A 32 19.24 4.34 -1.03
N VAL A 33 18.74 3.11 -0.86
CA VAL A 33 19.32 1.91 -1.50
C VAL A 33 19.14 1.98 -3.01
N GLU A 34 17.93 2.25 -3.49
CA GLU A 34 17.63 2.41 -4.92
C GLU A 34 18.41 3.55 -5.54
N GLY A 35 18.51 4.70 -4.85
CA GLY A 35 19.31 5.83 -5.32
C GLY A 35 20.81 5.52 -5.37
N ALA A 36 21.34 4.80 -4.38
CA ALA A 36 22.73 4.35 -4.39
C ALA A 36 22.99 3.34 -5.51
N SER A 37 22.06 2.41 -5.75
CA SER A 37 22.12 1.45 -6.86
C SER A 37 22.08 2.15 -8.22
N PHE A 38 21.16 3.11 -8.39
CA PHE A 38 20.98 3.91 -9.62
C PHE A 38 22.24 4.72 -9.98
N LEU A 39 22.94 5.22 -8.96
CA LEU A 39 24.20 5.96 -9.12
C LEU A 39 25.44 5.03 -9.16
N HIS A 40 25.25 3.72 -9.14
CA HIS A 40 26.32 2.71 -9.06
C HIS A 40 27.29 2.92 -7.88
N LEU A 41 26.77 3.42 -6.74
CA LEU A 41 27.53 3.57 -5.49
C LEU A 41 27.61 2.26 -4.69
N ILE A 42 26.72 1.30 -4.99
CA ILE A 42 26.71 -0.05 -4.44
C ILE A 42 26.61 -1.08 -5.57
N GLU A 43 27.12 -2.29 -5.33
CA GLU A 43 27.11 -3.39 -6.32
C GLU A 43 25.76 -4.11 -6.43
N ALA A 44 24.86 -3.92 -5.45
CA ALA A 44 23.53 -4.50 -5.51
C ALA A 44 22.75 -3.89 -6.68
N GLN A 45 22.26 -4.74 -7.57
CA GLN A 45 21.41 -4.36 -8.71
C GLN A 45 20.15 -5.22 -8.68
N PRO A 46 18.98 -4.64 -8.98
CA PRO A 46 17.75 -5.40 -9.14
C PRO A 46 17.84 -6.33 -10.36
N SER A 47 16.94 -7.32 -10.40
CA SER A 47 16.72 -8.17 -11.58
C SER A 47 16.14 -7.36 -12.75
N PHE A 48 15.39 -6.29 -12.44
CA PHE A 48 14.81 -5.36 -13.42
C PHE A 48 15.44 -3.95 -13.35
N THR A 49 14.69 -2.88 -13.65
CA THR A 49 15.26 -1.53 -13.67
C THR A 49 15.23 -0.84 -12.30
N THR A 50 16.37 -0.29 -11.89
CA THR A 50 16.43 0.54 -10.67
C THR A 50 15.62 1.84 -10.80
N ALA A 51 15.47 2.36 -12.02
CA ALA A 51 14.76 3.61 -12.27
C ALA A 51 13.26 3.51 -11.96
N GLY A 52 12.61 2.41 -12.37
CA GLY A 52 11.20 2.14 -12.06
C GLY A 52 10.94 2.05 -10.57
N LEU A 53 11.73 1.23 -9.87
CA LEU A 53 11.67 1.09 -8.41
C LEU A 53 11.85 2.43 -7.66
N LEU A 54 12.88 3.20 -8.05
CA LEU A 54 13.16 4.50 -7.43
C LEU A 54 12.00 5.49 -7.63
N LEU A 55 11.45 5.55 -8.85
CA LEU A 55 10.31 6.42 -9.17
C LEU A 55 9.09 6.02 -8.34
N GLN A 56 8.77 4.73 -8.28
CA GLN A 56 7.67 4.18 -7.49
C GLN A 56 7.81 4.55 -6.02
N SER A 57 8.98 4.32 -5.41
CA SER A 57 9.26 4.64 -4.02
C SER A 57 9.09 6.14 -3.71
N PHE A 58 9.56 7.03 -4.61
CA PHE A 58 9.35 8.48 -4.46
C PHE A 58 7.89 8.89 -4.57
N VAL A 59 7.14 8.33 -5.53
CA VAL A 59 5.71 8.61 -5.70
C VAL A 59 4.93 8.22 -4.45
N PHE A 60 5.20 7.04 -3.88
CA PHE A 60 4.56 6.60 -2.64
C PHE A 60 4.94 7.49 -1.44
N LEU A 61 6.21 7.91 -1.33
CA LEU A 61 6.63 8.83 -0.27
C LEU A 61 5.85 10.15 -0.34
N ILE A 62 5.83 10.77 -1.52
CA ILE A 62 5.12 12.03 -1.75
C ILE A 62 3.63 11.86 -1.46
N PHE A 63 3.02 10.78 -1.96
CA PHE A 63 1.61 10.48 -1.73
C PHE A 63 1.29 10.33 -0.25
N PHE A 64 2.06 9.52 0.50
CA PHE A 64 1.80 9.31 1.93
C PHE A 64 2.06 10.56 2.77
N GLU A 65 3.09 11.34 2.46
CA GLU A 65 3.36 12.62 3.13
C GLU A 65 2.23 13.62 2.88
N TRP A 66 1.86 13.81 1.62
CA TRP A 66 0.77 14.69 1.23
C TRP A 66 -0.55 14.25 1.88
N PHE A 67 -0.88 12.96 1.82
CA PHE A 67 -2.13 12.43 2.35
C PHE A 67 -2.17 12.51 3.88
N HIS A 68 -1.07 12.18 4.57
CA HIS A 68 -0.94 12.35 6.02
C HIS A 68 -1.15 13.82 6.41
N HIS A 69 -0.46 14.75 5.73
CA HIS A 69 -0.58 16.18 5.98
C HIS A 69 -2.00 16.68 5.72
N TYR A 70 -2.64 16.24 4.64
CA TYR A 70 -4.02 16.57 4.31
C TYR A 70 -4.99 16.11 5.41
N ILE A 71 -4.90 14.85 5.84
CA ILE A 71 -5.76 14.30 6.89
C ILE A 71 -5.57 15.06 8.21
N TYR A 72 -4.32 15.38 8.57
CA TYR A 72 -4.03 16.13 9.78
C TYR A 72 -4.59 17.55 9.72
N THR A 73 -4.36 18.28 8.63
CA THR A 73 -4.82 19.67 8.48
C THR A 73 -6.33 19.80 8.36
N LYS A 74 -7.01 18.85 7.70
CA LYS A 74 -8.47 18.88 7.51
C LYS A 74 -9.25 18.31 8.67
N HIS A 75 -8.76 17.26 9.33
CA HIS A 75 -9.53 16.52 10.33
C HIS A 75 -8.94 16.58 11.74
N GLY A 76 -7.73 17.12 11.90
CA GLY A 76 -7.03 17.13 13.20
C GLY A 76 -6.71 15.72 13.72
N ARG A 77 -6.70 14.71 12.82
CA ARG A 77 -6.43 13.31 13.14
C ARG A 77 -5.15 12.88 12.43
N LEU A 78 -4.44 11.94 13.04
CA LEU A 78 -3.27 11.34 12.41
C LEU A 78 -3.71 10.14 11.58
N LEU A 79 -3.00 9.92 10.48
CA LEU A 79 -3.12 8.70 9.72
C LEU A 79 -2.62 7.53 10.61
N PRO A 80 -3.42 6.48 10.86
CA PRO A 80 -2.98 5.36 11.67
C PRO A 80 -1.77 4.69 11.05
N TRP A 81 -0.68 4.61 11.81
CA TRP A 81 0.60 4.10 11.30
C TRP A 81 0.51 2.68 10.76
N TRP A 82 -0.31 1.82 11.37
CA TRP A 82 -0.47 0.43 10.97
C TRP A 82 -1.09 0.29 9.58
N ILE A 83 -1.88 1.27 9.13
CA ILE A 83 -2.47 1.29 7.78
C ILE A 83 -1.37 1.50 6.75
N VAL A 84 -0.55 2.52 6.96
CA VAL A 84 0.54 2.88 6.03
C VAL A 84 1.63 1.82 6.05
N SER A 85 1.93 1.28 7.22
CA SER A 85 2.99 0.27 7.38
C SER A 85 2.69 -1.02 6.63
N GLY A 86 1.41 -1.43 6.51
CA GLY A 86 1.05 -2.60 5.71
C GLY A 86 1.34 -2.42 4.22
N ILE A 87 1.04 -1.23 3.68
CA ILE A 87 1.32 -0.91 2.27
C ILE A 87 2.83 -0.75 2.04
N VAL A 88 3.52 -0.01 2.90
CA VAL A 88 4.98 0.18 2.82
C VAL A 88 5.72 -1.15 2.96
N LEU A 89 5.23 -2.08 3.79
CA LEU A 89 5.82 -3.42 3.87
C LEU A 89 5.73 -4.15 2.52
N CYS A 90 4.61 -4.06 1.81
CA CYS A 90 4.47 -4.68 0.49
C CYS A 90 5.45 -4.06 -0.51
N ILE A 91 5.58 -2.73 -0.54
CA ILE A 91 6.52 -2.01 -1.42
C ILE A 91 7.98 -2.39 -1.10
N VAL A 92 8.32 -2.49 0.19
CA VAL A 92 9.67 -2.91 0.59
C VAL A 92 9.93 -4.35 0.21
N LEU A 93 8.95 -5.24 0.36
CA LEU A 93 9.09 -6.63 -0.07
C LEU A 93 9.24 -6.75 -1.58
N ASP A 94 8.43 -6.02 -2.37
CA ASP A 94 8.51 -5.92 -3.83
C ASP A 94 9.95 -5.61 -4.29
N ALA A 95 10.48 -4.46 -3.87
CA ALA A 95 11.85 -4.08 -4.21
C ALA A 95 12.89 -5.07 -3.66
N THR A 96 12.72 -5.56 -2.42
CA THR A 96 13.64 -6.56 -1.84
C THR A 96 13.65 -7.84 -2.66
N GLY A 97 12.48 -8.28 -3.14
CA GLY A 97 12.36 -9.47 -3.98
C GLY A 97 13.09 -9.29 -5.30
N ASP A 98 13.09 -8.08 -5.85
CA ASP A 98 13.80 -7.77 -7.08
C ASP A 98 15.33 -7.81 -6.88
N TYR A 99 15.84 -7.14 -5.84
CA TYR A 99 17.27 -7.16 -5.47
C TYR A 99 17.80 -8.55 -5.08
N LEU A 100 16.94 -9.41 -4.52
CA LEU A 100 17.33 -10.75 -4.06
C LEU A 100 16.98 -11.86 -5.05
N GLY A 101 16.37 -11.54 -6.20
CA GLY A 101 15.93 -12.51 -7.19
C GLY A 101 14.84 -13.47 -6.68
N TRP A 102 13.98 -13.01 -5.77
CA TRP A 102 12.90 -13.81 -5.20
C TRP A 102 11.77 -14.09 -6.18
N TYR A 103 11.53 -13.22 -7.16
CA TYR A 103 10.59 -13.50 -8.25
C TYR A 103 10.95 -14.77 -9.01
N GLY A 104 12.24 -15.00 -9.27
CA GLY A 104 12.71 -16.22 -9.95
C GLY A 104 12.95 -17.44 -9.04
N SER A 105 12.99 -17.28 -7.72
CA SER A 105 13.39 -18.35 -6.78
C SER A 105 12.29 -18.80 -5.82
N LEU A 106 11.29 -17.95 -5.55
CA LEU A 106 10.16 -18.24 -4.67
C LEU A 106 8.88 -18.23 -5.49
N TRP A 107 8.42 -19.41 -5.89
CA TRP A 107 7.30 -19.64 -6.80
C TRP A 107 5.95 -18.95 -6.48
N TYR A 108 5.75 -18.48 -5.25
CA TYR A 108 4.53 -17.78 -4.84
C TYR A 108 4.78 -16.34 -4.43
N PHE A 109 6.02 -15.87 -4.49
CA PHE A 109 6.38 -14.58 -3.92
C PHE A 109 5.59 -13.45 -4.58
N ASP A 110 5.60 -13.46 -5.91
CA ASP A 110 4.90 -12.51 -6.74
C ASP A 110 3.37 -12.56 -6.54
N THR A 111 2.77 -13.74 -6.70
CA THR A 111 1.36 -14.03 -6.38
C THR A 111 0.93 -13.52 -4.99
N VAL A 112 1.79 -13.68 -3.97
CA VAL A 112 1.49 -13.20 -2.61
C VAL A 112 1.53 -11.69 -2.52
N LEU A 113 2.42 -11.01 -3.23
CA LEU A 113 2.48 -9.54 -3.28
C LEU A 113 1.25 -8.95 -3.99
N HIS A 114 0.89 -9.48 -5.16
CA HIS A 114 -0.32 -9.08 -5.89
C HIS A 114 -1.61 -9.31 -5.09
N PHE A 115 -1.65 -10.33 -4.23
CA PHE A 115 -2.77 -10.45 -3.29
C PHE A 115 -2.68 -9.43 -2.14
N SER A 116 -1.50 -9.27 -1.55
CA SER A 116 -1.31 -8.58 -0.26
C SER A 116 -1.42 -7.07 -0.37
N LEU A 117 -0.85 -6.46 -1.41
CA LEU A 117 -0.84 -5.00 -1.57
C LEU A 117 -2.27 -4.43 -1.76
N PRO A 118 -3.10 -4.96 -2.67
CA PRO A 118 -4.51 -4.57 -2.80
C PRO A 118 -5.35 -4.83 -1.55
N ALA A 119 -5.11 -5.96 -0.87
CA ALA A 119 -5.77 -6.25 0.41
C ALA A 119 -5.42 -5.20 1.46
N ALA A 120 -4.14 -4.85 1.58
CA ALA A 120 -3.67 -3.81 2.49
C ALA A 120 -4.25 -2.43 2.13
N ALA A 121 -4.35 -2.09 0.84
CA ALA A 121 -4.90 -0.83 0.37
C ALA A 121 -6.40 -0.68 0.72
N VAL A 122 -7.23 -1.69 0.44
CA VAL A 122 -8.67 -1.65 0.75
C VAL A 122 -8.92 -1.67 2.26
N ALA A 123 -8.21 -2.52 3.01
CA ALA A 123 -8.28 -2.54 4.48
C ALA A 123 -7.83 -1.21 5.08
N GLY A 124 -6.78 -0.61 4.51
CA GLY A 124 -6.26 0.69 4.88
C GLY A 124 -7.28 1.80 4.68
N PHE A 125 -7.94 1.83 3.52
CA PHE A 125 -8.99 2.80 3.25
C PHE A 125 -10.17 2.68 4.22
N TRP A 126 -10.60 1.44 4.53
CA TRP A 126 -11.59 1.21 5.58
C TRP A 126 -11.13 1.73 6.95
N GLY A 127 -9.88 1.45 7.33
CA GLY A 127 -9.26 1.93 8.57
C GLY A 127 -9.18 3.45 8.65
N ILE A 128 -8.88 4.13 7.54
CA ILE A 128 -8.86 5.59 7.43
C ILE A 128 -10.25 6.15 7.69
N ARG A 129 -11.27 5.65 7.00
CA ARG A 129 -12.65 6.10 7.21
C ARG A 129 -13.13 5.90 8.64
N LYS A 130 -12.83 4.74 9.23
CA LYS A 130 -13.11 4.47 10.66
C LYS A 130 -12.41 5.49 11.56
N THR A 131 -11.16 5.81 11.25
CA THR A 131 -10.37 6.83 11.97
C THR A 131 -10.94 8.22 11.79
N LEU A 132 -11.61 8.52 10.69
CA LEU A 132 -12.31 9.78 10.46
C LEU A 132 -13.73 9.81 11.06
N GLY A 133 -14.20 8.71 11.66
CA GLY A 133 -15.59 8.59 12.13
C GLY A 133 -16.61 8.52 11.00
N LEU A 134 -16.17 8.19 9.78
CA LEU A 134 -17.02 8.07 8.61
C LEU A 134 -17.60 6.66 8.54
N GLU A 135 -18.91 6.57 8.37
CA GLU A 135 -19.54 5.31 8.04
C GLU A 135 -19.03 4.79 6.69
N THR A 136 -18.83 3.47 6.62
CA THR A 136 -18.33 2.80 5.42
C THR A 136 -19.27 1.66 5.08
N SER A 137 -20.12 1.83 4.07
CA SER A 137 -21.05 0.77 3.66
C SER A 137 -20.31 -0.33 2.90
N PHE A 138 -20.87 -1.53 2.89
CA PHE A 138 -20.38 -2.62 2.03
C PHE A 138 -20.39 -2.20 0.56
N SER A 139 -21.49 -1.59 0.10
CA SER A 139 -21.63 -1.14 -1.29
C SER A 139 -20.54 -0.15 -1.69
N TYR A 140 -20.12 0.75 -0.80
CA TYR A 140 -19.05 1.70 -1.11
C TYR A 140 -17.68 1.04 -1.25
N LEU A 141 -17.36 0.09 -0.37
CA LEU A 141 -16.13 -0.69 -0.52
C LEU A 141 -16.14 -1.54 -1.80
N TRP A 142 -17.28 -2.19 -2.08
CA TRP A 142 -17.45 -3.12 -3.19
C TRP A 142 -17.48 -2.45 -4.57
N TRP A 143 -18.21 -1.34 -4.71
CA TRP A 143 -18.44 -0.68 -6.00
C TRP A 143 -17.53 0.51 -6.26
N THR A 144 -16.72 0.93 -5.28
CA THR A 144 -15.83 2.08 -5.45
C THR A 144 -14.41 1.73 -5.07
N VAL A 145 -14.17 1.35 -3.81
CA VAL A 145 -12.79 1.22 -3.32
C VAL A 145 -12.06 0.04 -3.94
N ALA A 146 -12.65 -1.16 -3.90
CA ALA A 146 -12.02 -2.35 -4.46
C ALA A 146 -11.78 -2.23 -5.98
N PRO A 147 -12.75 -1.77 -6.81
CA PRO A 147 -12.50 -1.53 -8.22
C PRO A 147 -11.38 -0.52 -8.49
N CYS A 148 -11.33 0.60 -7.75
CA CYS A 148 -10.23 1.56 -7.90
C CYS A 148 -8.87 0.95 -7.58
N VAL A 149 -8.78 0.11 -6.54
CA VAL A 149 -7.53 -0.57 -6.18
C VAL A 149 -7.14 -1.61 -7.24
N THR A 150 -8.08 -2.41 -7.74
CA THR A 150 -7.80 -3.35 -8.85
C THR A 150 -7.39 -2.61 -10.13
N THR A 151 -7.97 -1.44 -10.42
CA THR A 151 -7.52 -0.61 -11.55
C THR A 151 -6.08 -0.12 -11.36
N LEU A 152 -5.67 0.22 -10.12
CA LEU A 152 -4.28 0.58 -9.85
C LEU A 152 -3.33 -0.60 -10.07
N GLY A 153 -3.75 -1.82 -9.71
CA GLY A 153 -3.01 -3.05 -10.04
C GLY A 153 -2.85 -3.22 -11.56
N ALA A 154 -3.93 -3.10 -12.32
CA ALA A 154 -3.84 -3.11 -13.79
C ALA A 154 -2.98 -1.98 -14.38
N MET A 155 -2.91 -0.82 -13.72
CA MET A 155 -2.01 0.25 -14.13
C MET A 155 -0.54 -0.06 -13.85
N TYR A 156 -0.26 -0.87 -12.81
CA TYR A 156 1.07 -1.37 -12.52
C TYR A 156 1.53 -2.35 -13.61
N GLU A 157 0.69 -3.33 -13.99
CA GLU A 157 0.99 -4.22 -15.13
C GLU A 157 1.24 -3.45 -16.44
N MET A 158 0.47 -2.38 -16.68
CA MET A 158 0.70 -1.52 -17.85
C MET A 158 2.04 -0.77 -17.76
N GLU A 159 2.49 -0.43 -16.57
CA GLU A 159 3.79 0.21 -16.35
C GLU A 159 4.93 -0.77 -16.59
N GLU A 160 4.83 -2.01 -16.11
CA GLU A 160 5.81 -3.07 -16.39
C GLU A 160 5.90 -3.41 -17.88
N TYR A 161 4.74 -3.46 -18.56
CA TYR A 161 4.71 -3.59 -20.02
C TYR A 161 5.47 -2.45 -20.72
N LEU A 162 5.31 -1.21 -20.24
CA LEU A 162 6.02 -0.06 -20.81
C LEU A 162 7.52 -0.16 -20.51
N GLU A 163 7.91 -0.60 -19.32
CA GLU A 163 9.32 -0.85 -18.96
C GLU A 163 9.94 -1.88 -19.91
N ASP A 164 9.29 -3.02 -20.13
CA ASP A 164 9.72 -4.08 -21.05
C ASP A 164 9.81 -3.56 -22.49
N TYR A 165 8.81 -2.78 -22.93
CA TYR A 165 8.79 -2.21 -24.26
C TYR A 165 9.95 -1.23 -24.52
N PHE A 166 10.30 -0.39 -23.53
CA PHE A 166 11.33 0.64 -23.69
C PHE A 166 12.75 0.17 -23.37
N THR A 167 12.91 -0.81 -22.48
CA THR A 167 14.22 -1.24 -21.99
C THR A 167 14.63 -2.62 -22.48
N GLY A 168 13.69 -3.41 -23.01
CA GLY A 168 13.93 -4.80 -23.39
C GLY A 168 14.05 -5.75 -22.19
N SER A 169 13.63 -5.33 -21.00
CA SER A 169 13.46 -6.21 -19.83
C SER A 169 12.36 -7.25 -20.06
N HIS A 170 12.23 -8.16 -19.10
CA HIS A 170 11.19 -9.19 -19.03
C HIS A 170 10.54 -9.19 -17.65
N ARG A 171 10.12 -8.00 -17.20
CA ARG A 171 9.52 -7.76 -15.90
C ARG A 171 8.08 -8.21 -15.84
N LEU A 172 7.29 -7.94 -16.89
CA LEU A 172 5.87 -8.30 -16.97
C LEU A 172 5.60 -9.82 -16.94
N GLY A 173 6.62 -10.62 -17.22
CA GLY A 173 6.47 -12.07 -17.36
C GLY A 173 5.76 -12.47 -18.66
N ASP A 174 4.98 -13.56 -18.60
CA ASP A 174 4.19 -14.04 -19.73
C ASP A 174 2.70 -13.74 -19.57
N GLY A 175 1.90 -14.04 -20.60
CA GLY A 175 0.47 -13.71 -20.57
C GLY A 175 -0.33 -14.47 -19.50
N PHE A 176 0.14 -15.62 -19.01
CA PHE A 176 -0.50 -16.32 -17.89
C PHE A 176 -0.08 -15.72 -16.53
N ASP A 177 1.15 -15.24 -16.42
CA ASP A 177 1.69 -14.51 -15.26
C ASP A 177 0.85 -13.26 -15.01
N THR A 178 0.85 -12.30 -15.94
CA THR A 178 0.05 -11.07 -15.87
C THR A 178 -1.43 -11.34 -15.60
N ALA A 179 -2.01 -12.39 -16.18
CA ALA A 179 -3.41 -12.75 -15.94
C ALA A 179 -3.64 -13.26 -14.52
N ASN A 180 -2.69 -13.99 -13.95
CA ASN A 180 -2.69 -14.41 -12.56
C ASN A 180 -2.51 -13.22 -11.62
N ASP A 181 -1.67 -12.25 -11.97
CA ASP A 181 -1.39 -11.08 -11.14
C ASP A 181 -2.61 -10.17 -11.04
N LEU A 182 -3.25 -9.90 -12.17
CA LEU A 182 -4.55 -9.21 -12.21
C LEU A 182 -5.65 -9.96 -11.42
N LEU A 183 -5.64 -11.30 -11.45
CA LEU A 183 -6.56 -12.10 -10.66
C LEU A 183 -6.26 -11.96 -9.16
N MET A 184 -5.00 -12.00 -8.76
CA MET A 184 -4.58 -11.84 -7.37
C MET A 184 -4.86 -10.43 -6.86
N ASP A 185 -4.69 -9.41 -7.69
CA ASP A 185 -5.04 -8.03 -7.38
C ASP A 185 -6.53 -7.87 -7.12
N PHE A 186 -7.35 -8.51 -7.95
CA PHE A 186 -8.80 -8.56 -7.77
C PHE A 186 -9.16 -9.29 -6.47
N LEU A 187 -8.65 -10.50 -6.25
CA LEU A 187 -8.94 -11.28 -5.04
C LEU A 187 -8.47 -10.55 -3.77
N GLY A 188 -7.29 -9.95 -3.82
CA GLY A 188 -6.70 -9.12 -2.80
C GLY A 188 -7.59 -7.93 -2.45
N ALA A 189 -8.01 -7.14 -3.44
CA ALA A 189 -8.87 -5.98 -3.22
C ALA A 189 -10.25 -6.34 -2.64
N PHE A 190 -10.86 -7.44 -3.10
CA PHE A 190 -12.22 -7.82 -2.67
C PHE A 190 -12.24 -8.58 -1.33
N SER A 191 -11.15 -9.22 -0.91
CA SER A 191 -11.12 -10.01 0.33
C SER A 191 -11.41 -9.19 1.61
N PRO A 192 -10.87 -7.97 1.84
CA PRO A 192 -11.21 -7.17 3.00
C PRO A 192 -12.66 -6.68 2.97
N VAL A 193 -13.25 -6.50 1.79
CA VAL A 193 -14.66 -6.09 1.65
C VAL A 193 -15.58 -7.17 2.22
N ILE A 194 -15.30 -8.43 1.89
CA ILE A 194 -16.02 -9.60 2.41
C ILE A 194 -15.83 -9.70 3.92
N ILE A 195 -14.60 -9.56 4.42
CA ILE A 195 -14.30 -9.59 5.86
C ILE A 195 -15.08 -8.50 6.61
N VAL A 196 -15.07 -7.27 6.11
CA VAL A 196 -15.82 -6.15 6.72
C VAL A 196 -17.33 -6.41 6.72
N TYR A 197 -17.86 -7.00 5.64
CA TYR A 197 -19.27 -7.41 5.58
C TYR A 197 -19.62 -8.42 6.67
N ILE A 198 -18.82 -9.48 6.82
CA ILE A 198 -19.02 -10.54 7.83
C ILE A 198 -18.99 -9.92 9.23
N ILE A 199 -17.97 -9.11 9.54
CA ILE A 199 -17.84 -8.43 10.84
C ILE A 199 -19.11 -7.64 11.16
N LYS A 200 -19.57 -6.81 10.21
CA LYS A 200 -20.78 -5.99 10.40
C LYS A 200 -22.05 -6.82 10.60
N LYS A 201 -22.19 -7.93 9.86
CA LYS A 201 -23.35 -8.81 9.97
C LYS A 201 -23.40 -9.49 11.35
N VAL A 202 -22.25 -9.98 11.83
CA VAL A 202 -22.12 -10.60 13.17
C VAL A 202 -22.42 -9.57 14.27
N SER A 203 -21.87 -8.37 14.19
CA SER A 203 -22.10 -7.32 15.19
C SER A 203 -23.58 -6.90 15.29
N ARG A 204 -24.31 -6.85 14.17
CA ARG A 204 -25.75 -6.55 14.16
C ARG A 204 -26.60 -7.66 14.78
N GLY A 205 -26.21 -8.92 14.59
CA GLY A 205 -26.90 -10.06 15.19
C GLY A 205 -26.86 -10.02 16.72
N GLN A 206 -25.70 -9.69 17.30
CA GLN A 206 -25.53 -9.57 18.76
C GLN A 206 -26.34 -8.43 19.37
N SER A 207 -26.54 -7.33 18.64
CA SER A 207 -27.34 -6.19 19.13
C SER A 207 -28.84 -6.47 19.20
N LYS A 208 -29.36 -7.45 18.45
CA LYS A 208 -30.78 -7.82 18.49
C LYS A 208 -31.10 -8.90 19.53
N ALA A 209 -30.08 -9.54 20.09
CA ALA A 209 -30.21 -10.59 21.11
C ALA A 209 -30.10 -10.06 22.55
N LYS A 210 -29.86 -8.75 22.72
CA LYS A 210 -29.89 -8.03 24.00
C LYS A 210 -31.15 -7.17 24.06
#